data_AF-A0A401MCM3-F1
#
_entry.id   AF-A0A401MCM3-F1
#
_cell.length_a   1.000
_cell.length_b   1.000
_cell.length_c   1.000
_cell.angle_alpha   90.00
_cell.angle_beta   90.00
_cell.angle_gamma   90.00
#
_symmetry.space_group_name_H-M   'P 1'
#
loop_
_entity.id
_entity.type
_entity.pdbx_description
1 polymer ?
#
loop_
_entity_poly.entity_id
_entity_poly.type
_entity_poly.pdbx_seq_one_letter_code
_entity_poly.pdbx_strand_id
1 'polypeptide(L)'
;MDRHNSIVVDPTGVTFEVNGFDAEFPWPEIRSAHYKASPSGKALMMAVVHLDGRVYECVVEAKPRERLGEWFGQLAAVLGYYRPMG
;
A
#
# COMPACT_ATOMS: atom_id res chain seq x y z
N MET A 1 -14.86 9.09 16.38
CA MET A 1 -14.72 8.97 14.92
C MET A 1 -13.55 8.04 14.71
N ASP A 2 -13.82 6.82 14.26
CA ASP A 2 -12.76 5.84 14.01
C ASP A 2 -11.96 6.34 12.82
N ARG A 3 -10.72 6.74 13.08
CA ARG A 3 -9.76 7.08 12.02
C ARG A 3 -9.22 5.76 11.51
N HIS A 4 -9.70 5.32 10.36
CA HIS A 4 -9.19 4.16 9.68
C HIS A 4 -8.44 4.60 8.44
N ASN A 5 -7.35 3.91 8.17
CA ASN A 5 -6.66 3.98 6.91
C ASN A 5 -6.79 2.60 6.29
N SER A 6 -6.95 2.52 4.98
CA SER A 6 -6.94 1.26 4.25
C SER A 6 -6.03 1.36 3.02
N ILE A 7 -5.56 0.19 2.58
CA ILE A 7 -4.77 0.03 1.37
C ILE A 7 -5.44 -1.07 0.57
N VAL A 8 -5.82 -0.75 -0.67
CA VAL A 8 -6.32 -1.72 -1.64
C VAL A 8 -5.28 -1.82 -2.76
N VAL A 9 -4.96 -3.05 -3.15
CA VAL A 9 -4.11 -3.33 -4.32
C VAL A 9 -4.81 -4.36 -5.15
N ASP A 10 -5.19 -3.99 -6.37
CA ASP A 10 -6.05 -4.81 -7.22
C ASP A 10 -5.74 -4.57 -8.72
N PRO A 11 -6.50 -5.14 -9.66
CA PRO A 11 -6.24 -4.95 -11.09
C PRO A 11 -6.31 -3.51 -11.60
N THR A 12 -6.93 -2.59 -10.86
CA THR A 12 -7.05 -1.18 -11.24
C THR A 12 -5.83 -0.37 -10.81
N GLY A 13 -5.19 -0.73 -9.70
CA GLY A 13 -4.03 0.00 -9.18
C GLY A 13 -3.82 -0.19 -7.69
N VAL A 14 -3.34 0.87 -7.04
CA VAL A 14 -3.24 1.01 -5.59
C VAL A 14 -4.18 2.13 -5.15
N THR A 15 -4.97 1.89 -4.10
CA THR A 15 -5.81 2.93 -3.48
C THR A 15 -5.44 3.08 -2.02
N PHE A 16 -5.20 4.32 -1.60
CA PHE A 16 -5.07 4.68 -0.20
C PHE A 16 -6.34 5.38 0.26
N GLU A 17 -6.96 4.85 1.31
CA GLU A 17 -7.96 5.60 2.07
C GLU A 17 -7.28 6.16 3.31
N VAL A 18 -7.37 7.48 3.54
CA VAL A 18 -6.83 8.15 4.72
C VAL A 18 -7.90 9.04 5.32
N ASN A 19 -8.49 8.62 6.45
CA ASN A 19 -9.58 9.33 7.12
C ASN A 19 -10.77 9.64 6.19
N GLY A 20 -11.19 8.68 5.37
CA GLY A 20 -12.31 8.83 4.43
C GLY A 20 -12.02 9.65 3.17
N PHE A 21 -10.73 9.95 2.90
CA PHE A 21 -10.29 10.50 1.63
C PHE A 21 -9.52 9.45 0.84
N ASP A 22 -9.93 9.23 -0.40
CA ASP A 22 -9.30 8.27 -1.29
C ASP A 22 -8.27 8.96 -2.18
N ALA A 23 -7.11 8.30 -2.32
CA ALA A 23 -6.10 8.59 -3.32
C ALA A 23 -5.89 7.33 -4.17
N GLU A 24 -6.26 7.42 -5.43
CA GLU A 24 -6.16 6.32 -6.39
C GLU A 24 -4.92 6.48 -7.26
N PHE A 25 -4.18 5.39 -7.45
CA PHE A 25 -2.97 5.32 -8.25
C PHE A 25 -3.12 4.18 -9.26
N PRO A 26 -3.60 4.46 -10.48
CA PRO A 26 -3.66 3.46 -11.54
C PRO A 26 -2.27 2.91 -11.89
N TRP A 27 -2.18 1.62 -12.24
CA TRP A 27 -0.89 0.99 -12.59
C TRP A 27 -0.04 1.78 -13.60
N PRO A 28 -0.61 2.36 -14.68
CA PRO A 28 0.18 3.15 -15.64
C PRO A 28 0.82 4.42 -15.06
N GLU A 29 0.38 4.88 -13.89
CA GLU A 29 0.86 6.09 -13.22
C GLU A 29 1.83 5.80 -12.06
N ILE A 30 1.95 4.53 -11.68
CA ILE A 30 2.87 4.07 -10.64
C ILE A 30 4.23 3.81 -11.27
N ARG A 31 5.23 4.58 -10.82
CA ARG A 31 6.64 4.25 -11.07
C ARG A 31 6.97 3.01 -10.27
N SER A 32 6.98 3.08 -8.94
CA SER A 32 7.27 1.94 -8.08
C SER A 32 6.34 1.94 -6.87
N ALA A 33 6.10 0.74 -6.32
CA ALA A 33 5.36 0.58 -5.07
C ALA A 33 6.23 -0.21 -4.08
N HIS A 34 6.35 0.30 -2.87
CA HIS A 34 7.17 -0.28 -1.81
C HIS A 34 6.32 -0.54 -0.58
N TYR A 35 6.60 -1.62 0.14
CA TYR A 35 5.95 -1.89 1.41
C TYR A 35 6.94 -2.43 2.44
N LYS A 36 6.69 -2.11 3.70
CA LYS A 36 7.47 -2.60 4.84
C LYS A 36 6.64 -2.60 6.12
N ALA A 37 7.18 -3.24 7.15
CA ALA A 37 6.60 -3.16 8.47
C ALA A 37 7.00 -1.82 9.10
N SER A 38 6.12 -1.24 9.90
CA SER A 38 6.52 -0.15 10.78
C SER A 38 7.63 -0.61 11.74
N PRO A 39 8.42 0.31 12.32
CA PRO A 39 9.48 -0.06 13.26
C PRO A 39 9.01 -0.91 14.45
N SER A 40 7.74 -0.75 14.86
CA SER A 40 7.14 -1.55 15.93
C SER A 40 6.66 -2.95 15.48
N GLY A 41 6.62 -3.20 14.17
CA GLY A 41 6.09 -4.41 13.57
C GLY A 41 4.57 -4.57 13.72
N LYS A 42 3.86 -3.47 13.98
CA LYS A 42 2.40 -3.46 14.25
C LYS A 42 1.58 -2.80 13.14
N ALA A 43 2.22 -2.33 12.08
CA ALA A 43 1.53 -1.71 10.96
C ALA A 43 2.23 -2.05 9.64
N LEU A 44 1.44 -2.09 8.58
CA LEU A 44 1.89 -2.07 7.20
C LEU A 44 2.11 -0.61 6.81
N MET A 45 3.28 -0.30 6.26
CA MET A 45 3.57 0.96 5.59
C MET A 45 3.69 0.66 4.10
N MET A 46 2.97 1.41 3.27
CA MET A 46 3.11 1.36 1.82
C MET A 46 3.45 2.75 1.28
N ALA A 47 4.33 2.79 0.30
CA ALA A 47 4.68 3.99 -0.46
C ALA A 47 4.44 3.73 -1.96
N VAL A 48 3.76 4.66 -2.62
CA VAL A 48 3.64 4.73 -4.07
C VAL A 48 4.51 5.88 -4.56
N VAL A 49 5.45 5.57 -5.46
CA VAL A 49 6.19 6.56 -6.23
C VAL A 49 5.44 6.76 -7.53
N HIS A 50 4.90 7.95 -7.73
CA HIS A 50 4.17 8.31 -8.94
C HIS A 50 5.14 8.68 -10.07
N LEU A 51 4.70 8.59 -11.33
CA LEU A 51 5.54 8.88 -12.50
C LEU A 51 6.13 10.31 -12.49
N ASP A 52 5.44 11.27 -11.89
CA ASP A 52 5.94 12.65 -11.71
C ASP A 52 7.03 12.80 -10.63
N GLY A 53 7.37 11.72 -9.94
CA GLY A 53 8.38 11.67 -8.89
C GLY A 53 7.86 11.97 -7.48
N ARG A 54 6.56 12.25 -7.31
CA ARG A 54 5.97 12.40 -5.97
C ARG A 54 5.88 11.04 -5.27
N VAL A 55 5.98 11.07 -3.95
CA VAL A 55 5.83 9.89 -3.10
C VAL A 55 4.60 10.09 -2.21
N TYR A 56 3.74 9.09 -2.19
CA TYR A 56 2.55 9.04 -1.35
C TYR A 56 2.69 7.85 -0.41
N GLU A 57 2.36 8.04 0.86
CA GLU A 57 2.49 7.01 1.88
C GLU A 57 1.16 6.76 2.59
N CYS A 58 0.87 5.49 2.88
CA CYS A 58 -0.24 5.09 3.73
C CYS A 58 0.23 4.06 4.77
N VAL A 59 -0.32 4.19 5.99
CA VAL A 59 0.01 3.32 7.12
C VAL A 59 -1.27 2.72 7.68
N VAL A 60 -1.33 1.38 7.75
CA VAL A 60 -2.48 0.62 8.24
C VAL A 60 -2.07 -0.23 9.43
N GLU A 61 -2.79 -0.11 10.54
CA GLU A 61 -2.53 -0.95 11.72
C GLU A 61 -2.88 -2.41 11.45
N ALA A 62 -1.94 -3.31 11.76
CA ALA A 62 -2.14 -4.75 11.67
C ALA A 62 -2.63 -5.29 13.02
N LYS A 63 -3.94 -5.49 13.14
CA LYS A 63 -4.58 -6.16 14.29
C LYS A 63 -5.32 -7.40 13.79
N PRO A 64 -4.95 -8.64 14.20
CA PRO A 64 -3.77 -9.04 15.00
C PRO A 64 -2.44 -9.00 14.20
N ARG A 65 -1.30 -9.17 14.87
CA ARG A 65 0.06 -9.05 14.26
C ARG A 65 0.32 -10.07 13.15
N GLU A 66 -0.28 -11.26 13.24
CA GLU A 66 -0.21 -12.33 12.23
C GLU A 66 -0.68 -11.85 10.85
N ARG A 67 -1.66 -10.94 10.84
CA ARG A 67 -2.23 -10.34 9.63
C ARG A 67 -1.20 -9.61 8.77
N LEU A 68 -0.12 -9.10 9.38
CA LEU A 68 0.95 -8.42 8.65
C LEU A 68 1.71 -9.37 7.72
N GLY A 69 1.95 -10.62 8.16
CA GLY A 69 2.63 -11.63 7.35
C GLY A 69 1.80 -12.06 6.14
N GLU A 70 0.50 -12.28 6.36
CA GLU A 70 -0.45 -12.60 5.29
C GLU A 70 -0.51 -11.50 4.22
N TRP A 71 -0.63 -10.24 4.66
CA TRP A 71 -0.60 -9.09 3.77
C TRP A 71 0.70 -9.01 2.97
N PHE A 72 1.86 -9.29 3.58
CA PHE A 72 3.13 -9.27 2.87
C PHE A 72 3.18 -10.33 1.76
N GLY A 73 2.65 -11.52 2.01
CA GLY A 73 2.56 -12.58 1.00
C GLY A 73 1.64 -12.17 -0.16
N GLN A 74 0.48 -11.61 0.14
CA GLN A 74 -0.48 -11.11 -0.87
C GLN A 74 0.13 -9.98 -1.70
N LEU A 75 0.75 -8.99 -1.04
CA LEU A 75 1.39 -7.85 -1.71
C LEU A 75 2.57 -8.29 -2.59
N ALA A 76 3.40 -9.24 -2.13
CA ALA A 76 4.48 -9.80 -2.93
C ALA A 76 3.95 -10.41 -4.25
N ALA A 77 2.86 -11.18 -4.16
CA ALA A 77 2.26 -11.82 -5.32
C ALA A 77 1.68 -10.79 -6.31
N VAL A 78 0.90 -9.83 -5.82
CA VAL A 78 0.22 -8.83 -6.66
C VAL A 78 1.22 -7.87 -7.30
N LEU A 79 2.16 -7.32 -6.53
CA LEU A 79 3.18 -6.41 -7.06
C LEU A 79 4.16 -7.12 -8.01
N GLY A 80 4.44 -8.40 -7.77
CA GLY A 80 5.22 -9.23 -8.70
C GLY A 80 4.52 -9.49 -10.04
N TYR A 81 3.17 -9.52 -10.04
CA TYR A 81 2.36 -9.69 -11.24
C TYR A 81 2.28 -8.40 -12.08
N TYR A 82 1.89 -7.28 -11.45
CA TYR A 82 1.70 -6.01 -12.16
C TYR A 82 3.00 -5.26 -12.47
N ARG A 83 4.12 -5.63 -11.82
CA ARG A 83 5.47 -5.11 -12.09
C ARG A 83 5.51 -3.59 -12.31
N PRO A 84 5.09 -2.77 -11.33
CA PRO A 84 5.37 -1.34 -11.39
C PRO A 84 6.88 -1.17 -11.63
N MET A 85 7.24 -0.27 -12.55
CA MET A 85 8.59 -0.09 -13.07
C MET A 85 9.61 0.07 -11.91
N GLY A 86 10.41 -0.98 -11.69
CA GLY A 86 11.40 -1.05 -10.61
C GLY A 86 12.38 0.10 -10.56
#